data_AF-A0A3D4D9A2-F1
#
_entry.id   AF-A0A3D4D9A2-F1
#
_cell.length_a   1.000
_cell.length_b   1.000
_cell.length_c   1.000
_cell.angle_alpha   90.00
_cell.angle_beta   90.00
_cell.angle_gamma   90.00
#
_symmetry.space_group_name_H-M   'P 1'
#
loop_
_entity.id
_entity.type
_entity.pdbx_description
1 polymer ?
#
loop_
_entity_poly.entity_id
_entity_poly.type
_entity_poly.pdbx_seq_one_letter_code
_entity_poly.pdbx_strand_id
1 'polypeptide(L)' 'MNCPYCAKEMETGYLRGGSGYELLWTEEPFKMTSLPTGNDFFVCKASDVYRPIAHLCRACGKIVLDIKK' A
#
# COMPACT_ATOMS: atom_id res chain seq x y z
N MET A 1 -8.75 -10.04 -3.56
CA MET A 1 -9.19 -9.68 -4.94
C MET A 1 -8.42 -10.52 -5.96
N ASN A 2 -8.83 -10.57 -7.24
CA ASN A 2 -8.00 -11.19 -8.28
C ASN A 2 -7.08 -10.16 -8.96
N CYS A 3 -5.86 -10.57 -9.29
CA CYS A 3 -4.87 -9.72 -9.93
C CYS A 3 -5.32 -9.31 -11.33
N PRO A 4 -5.41 -8.01 -11.63
CA PRO A 4 -5.85 -7.55 -12.96
C PRO A 4 -4.86 -7.90 -14.07
N TYR A 5 -3.64 -8.33 -13.72
CA TYR A 5 -2.56 -8.63 -14.68
C TYR A 5 -2.39 -10.12 -14.96
N CYS A 6 -2.70 -11.00 -14.01
CA CYS A 6 -2.50 -12.45 -14.17
C CYS A 6 -3.67 -13.32 -13.67
N ALA A 7 -4.78 -12.69 -13.27
CA ALA A 7 -6.01 -13.30 -12.77
C ALA A 7 -5.92 -14.17 -11.50
N LYS A 8 -4.72 -14.36 -10.94
CA LYS A 8 -4.56 -15.11 -9.68
C LYS A 8 -5.01 -14.32 -8.47
N GLU A 9 -5.36 -15.02 -7.41
CA GLU A 9 -5.75 -14.42 -6.12
C GLU A 9 -4.63 -13.55 -5.54
N MET A 10 -5.03 -12.51 -4.80
CA MET A 10 -4.14 -11.54 -4.15
C MET A 10 -4.38 -11.50 -2.64
N GLU A 11 -3.30 -11.31 -1.90
CA GLU A 11 -3.30 -11.06 -0.45
C GLU A 11 -3.63 -9.60 -0.17
N THR A 12 -4.47 -9.34 0.83
CA THR A 12 -4.84 -7.99 1.27
C THR A 12 -3.94 -7.56 2.42
N GLY A 13 -3.37 -6.35 2.36
CA GLY A 13 -2.53 -5.80 3.42
C GLY A 13 -2.37 -4.29 3.29
N TYR A 14 -1.24 -3.77 3.77
CA TYR A 14 -0.94 -2.34 3.85
C TYR A 14 0.52 -2.08 3.52
N LEU A 15 0.82 -0.84 3.12
CA LEU A 15 2.19 -0.39 2.98
C LEU A 15 2.69 0.26 4.27
N ARG A 16 3.94 -0.05 4.61
CA ARG A 16 4.64 0.46 5.79
C ARG A 16 6.03 0.96 5.38
N GLY A 17 6.42 2.12 5.90
CA GLY A 17 7.82 2.53 5.90
C GLY A 17 8.63 1.69 6.89
N GLY A 18 9.71 1.05 6.43
CA GLY A 18 10.66 0.31 7.26
C GLY A 18 11.80 1.20 7.78
N SER A 19 12.61 0.66 8.70
CA SER A 19 13.86 1.30 9.12
C SER A 19 14.85 1.29 7.95
N GLY A 20 15.43 2.45 7.60
CA GLY A 20 16.42 2.52 6.52
C GLY A 20 15.85 2.83 5.14
N TYR A 21 14.76 3.59 5.05
CA TYR A 21 14.13 4.02 3.79
C TYR A 21 13.51 2.89 2.96
N GLU A 22 13.13 1.80 3.61
CA GLU A 22 12.45 0.67 2.98
C GLU A 22 10.95 0.91 2.84
N LEU A 23 10.34 0.33 1.81
CA LEU A 23 8.89 0.23 1.67
C LEU A 23 8.49 -1.24 1.75
N LEU A 24 7.70 -1.57 2.76
CA LEU A 24 7.30 -2.92 3.09
C LEU A 24 5.81 -3.11 2.84
N TRP A 25 5.42 -4.28 2.33
CA TRP A 25 4.04 -4.76 2.42
C TRP A 25 3.89 -5.54 3.73
N THR A 26 2.79 -5.33 4.44
CA THR A 26 2.51 -5.97 5.72
C THR A 26 1.03 -6.27 5.87
N GLU A 27 0.70 -7.34 6.60
CA GLU A 27 -0.68 -7.71 6.90
C GLU A 27 -1.33 -6.74 7.90
N GLU A 28 -0.52 -6.12 8.77
CA GLU A 28 -1.00 -5.27 9.86
C GLU A 28 -1.06 -3.79 9.46
N PRO A 29 -2.12 -3.05 9.83
CA PRO A 29 -2.21 -1.62 9.55
C PRO A 29 -1.07 -0.85 10.21
N PHE A 30 -0.40 0.04 9.46
CA PHE A 30 0.72 0.83 9.97
C PHE A 30 0.50 2.34 9.81
N LYS A 31 0.98 3.13 10.77
CA LYS A 31 0.93 4.60 10.70
C LYS A 31 2.12 5.12 9.89
N MET A 32 1.90 5.56 8.65
CA MET A 32 2.97 6.15 7.86
C MET A 32 3.00 7.67 8.04
N THR A 33 4.09 8.20 8.61
CA THR A 33 4.34 9.66 8.69
C THR A 33 5.33 10.07 7.62
N SER A 34 4.84 10.57 6.49
CA SER A 34 5.66 11.25 5.49
C SER A 34 5.04 12.60 5.14
N LEU A 35 5.90 13.60 4.92
CA LEU A 35 5.48 14.89 4.37
C LEU A 35 5.57 14.80 2.84
N PRO A 36 4.49 15.09 2.10
CA PRO A 36 4.58 15.16 0.64
C PRO A 36 5.51 16.30 0.23
N THR A 37 6.27 16.08 -0.84
CA THR A 37 7.24 17.05 -1.39
C THR A 37 7.00 17.27 -2.87
N GLY A 38 7.12 18.50 -3.35
CA GLY A 38 6.98 18.82 -4.77
C GLY A 38 5.62 18.40 -5.35
N ASN A 39 5.62 17.45 -6.29
CA ASN A 39 4.44 16.99 -7.03
C ASN A 39 3.99 15.57 -6.62
N ASP A 40 4.25 15.18 -5.37
CA ASP A 40 3.84 13.89 -4.85
C ASP A 40 2.32 13.70 -4.88
N PHE A 41 1.87 12.52 -5.34
CA PHE A 41 0.46 12.15 -5.24
C PHE A 41 0.15 11.69 -3.82
N PHE A 42 -0.80 12.38 -3.18
CA PHE A 42 -1.16 12.10 -1.80
C PHE A 42 -1.98 10.80 -1.68
N VAL A 43 -1.43 9.79 -1.00
CA VAL A 43 -2.08 8.48 -0.85
C VAL A 43 -2.96 8.39 0.41
N CYS A 44 -2.48 8.84 1.59
CA CYS A 44 -3.25 8.90 2.85
C CYS A 44 -2.52 9.68 3.96
N LYS A 45 -3.24 10.21 4.97
CA LYS A 45 -2.60 10.81 6.17
C LYS A 45 -2.30 9.74 7.22
N ALA A 46 -1.19 9.90 7.92
CA ALA A 46 -0.79 9.08 9.08
C ALA A 46 -1.88 8.99 10.18
N SER A 47 -2.62 10.09 10.35
CA SER A 47 -3.66 10.26 11.36
C SER A 47 -5.02 9.69 10.94
N ASP A 48 -5.21 9.39 9.65
CA ASP A 48 -6.52 8.94 9.20
C ASP A 48 -6.76 7.52 9.68
N VAL A 49 -7.99 7.27 10.11
CA VAL A 49 -8.52 5.93 10.39
C VAL A 49 -8.46 5.05 9.13
N TYR A 50 -8.44 5.67 7.95
CA TYR A 50 -8.38 4.99 6.67
C TYR A 50 -6.93 4.75 6.23
N ARG A 51 -6.56 3.47 6.16
CA ARG A 51 -5.28 2.99 5.63
C ARG A 51 -5.53 2.47 4.21
N PRO A 52 -4.77 2.90 3.19
CA PRO A 52 -4.93 2.41 1.82
C PRO A 52 -4.71 0.92 1.83
N ILE A 53 -5.67 0.19 1.27
CA ILE A 53 -5.57 -1.25 1.15
C ILE A 53 -4.62 -1.56 -0.01
N ALA A 54 -3.60 -2.36 0.26
CA ALA A 54 -2.59 -2.79 -0.68
C ALA A 54 -2.75 -4.29 -0.96
N HIS A 55 -3.17 -4.64 -2.16
CA HIS A 55 -3.33 -6.03 -2.58
C HIS A 55 -2.04 -6.52 -3.25
N LEU A 56 -1.40 -7.56 -2.70
CA LEU A 56 -0.16 -8.16 -3.23
C LEU A 56 -0.48 -9.43 -4.02
N CYS A 57 -0.03 -9.48 -5.27
CA CYS A 57 0.00 -10.72 -6.05
C CYS A 57 1.38 -11.36 -5.97
N ARG A 58 1.52 -12.43 -5.20
CA ARG A 58 2.78 -13.21 -5.11
C ARG A 58 3.21 -13.82 -6.45
N ALA A 59 2.24 -14.14 -7.30
CA ALA A 59 2.52 -14.84 -8.54
C ALA A 59 3.18 -13.99 -9.63
N CYS A 60 2.93 -12.68 -9.65
CA CYS A 60 3.52 -11.77 -10.64
C CYS A 60 4.23 -10.55 -10.01
N GLY A 61 4.30 -10.47 -8.68
CA GLY A 61 5.03 -9.42 -7.97
C GLY A 61 4.41 -8.03 -8.08
N LYS A 62 3.07 -7.94 -8.27
CA LYS A 62 2.37 -6.66 -8.39
C LYS A 62 1.63 -6.31 -7.11
N ILE A 63 1.62 -5.02 -6.78
CA ILE A 63 0.79 -4.44 -5.72
C ILE A 63 -0.25 -3.50 -6.37
N VAL A 64 -1.51 -3.61 -5.96
CA VAL A 64 -2.61 -2.72 -6.35
C VAL A 64 -3.08 -1.98 -5.11
N LEU A 65 -3.21 -0.66 -5.20
CA LEU A 65 -3.60 0.19 -4.07
C LEU A 65 -4.99 0.78 -4.30
N ASP A 66 -5.88 0.57 -3.33
CA ASP A 66 -7.16 1.25 -3.29
C ASP A 66 -6.99 2.59 -2.56
N ILE A 67 -7.10 3.68 -3.31
CA ILE A 67 -7.10 5.05 -2.79
C ILE A 67 -8.54 5.55 -2.72
N LYS A 68 -8.98 5.99 -1.53
CA LYS A 68 -10.25 6.70 -1.39
C LYS A 68 -10.08 8.11 -1.95
N LYS A 69 -10.97 8.53 -2.83
CA LYS A 69 -11.09 9.93 -3.27
C LYS A 69 -11.94 10.72 -2.28
#